data_AF-A0A6G1IFA2-F1
#
_entry.id   AF-A0A6G1IFA2-F1
#
_cell.length_a   1.000
_cell.length_b   1.000
_cell.length_c   1.000
_cell.angle_alpha   90.00
_cell.angle_beta   90.00
_cell.angle_gamma   90.00
#
_symmetry.space_group_name_H-M   'P 1'
#
loop_
_entity.id
_entity.type
_entity.pdbx_description
1 polymer ?
#
loop_
_entity_poly.entity_id
_entity_poly.type
_entity_poly.pdbx_seq_one_letter_code
_entity_poly.pdbx_strand_id
1 'polypeptide(L)'
;MPSFRTLDVPRWLISVCVLTSAATALPLQNITLPLPVGTSNHGTPGLLCTPTKWTDIALFFLFNYVAHAATVLTRPGERSDDSVVSVIGCLLFPVMGLYRGIEAIFSGAVFVKKDDLRKAARSGALCMVVRGNDWRPVGGEEVGGAVFRRRKGARQTDTAERGTVSRWDSSSTIADEMAAHVIVYSAPWINSKFGTPVYVSRQIVHGAYNLPDGYRLAIVPSDAQFAAPASSNTVIEVSATYNIVKALIALVQAGYAFSTLYRSQGDQIEQFGYAAFGLTVAPYAVMSTINLFGSLCRPDYPSLYLMENSTMDEARKRGGVFEGSV
;
A
#
# COMPACT_ATOMS: atom_id res chain seq x y z
N MET A 1 -16.15 -34.03 -18.71
CA MET A 1 -16.60 -34.18 -17.31
C MET A 1 -15.43 -34.60 -16.44
N PRO A 2 -14.76 -33.68 -15.73
CA PRO A 2 -13.74 -34.03 -14.75
C PRO A 2 -14.31 -33.97 -13.33
N SER A 3 -13.95 -34.97 -12.54
CA SER A 3 -14.38 -35.18 -11.15
C SER A 3 -13.89 -34.08 -10.21
N PHE A 4 -14.80 -33.50 -9.43
CA PHE A 4 -14.46 -32.69 -8.27
C PHE A 4 -13.78 -33.57 -7.22
N ARG A 5 -12.47 -33.35 -6.99
CA ARG A 5 -11.79 -33.85 -5.80
C ARG A 5 -12.01 -32.84 -4.68
N THR A 6 -12.58 -33.32 -3.58
CA THR A 6 -12.80 -32.60 -2.33
C THR A 6 -11.47 -32.07 -1.79
N LEU A 7 -11.42 -30.77 -1.49
CA LEU A 7 -10.34 -30.14 -0.73
C LEU A 7 -10.38 -30.69 0.70
N ASP A 8 -9.45 -31.58 1.04
CA ASP A 8 -9.17 -31.92 2.43
C ASP A 8 -8.41 -30.76 3.08
N VAL A 9 -9.15 -29.89 3.75
CA VAL A 9 -8.59 -28.85 4.61
C VAL A 9 -8.15 -29.52 5.91
N PRO A 10 -6.86 -29.41 6.30
CA PRO A 10 -6.39 -30.08 7.50
C PRO A 10 -7.01 -29.42 8.74
N ARG A 11 -7.66 -30.25 9.58
CA ARG A 11 -8.51 -29.88 10.73
C ARG A 11 -7.89 -28.90 11.76
N TRP A 12 -6.57 -28.72 11.74
CA TRP A 12 -5.87 -27.82 12.65
C TRP A 12 -6.00 -26.33 12.27
N LEU A 13 -6.30 -26.00 11.01
CA LEU A 13 -6.57 -24.61 10.60
C LEU A 13 -7.92 -24.07 11.09
N ILE A 14 -8.85 -24.95 11.47
CA ILE A 14 -10.14 -24.56 12.08
C ILE A 14 -10.00 -24.38 13.61
N SER A 15 -8.92 -24.88 14.22
CA SER A 15 -8.74 -24.81 15.69
C SER A 15 -8.14 -23.49 16.21
N VAL A 16 -7.73 -22.56 15.34
CA VAL A 16 -7.15 -21.27 15.79
C VAL A 16 -8.21 -20.19 16.07
N CYS A 17 -9.49 -20.44 15.74
CA CYS A 17 -10.59 -19.52 16.06
C CYS A 17 -11.43 -19.91 17.30
N VAL A 18 -11.00 -20.90 18.10
CA VAL A 18 -11.73 -21.34 19.30
C VAL A 18 -10.83 -21.29 20.53
N LEU A 19 -10.29 -20.10 20.81
CA LEU A 19 -10.05 -19.66 22.18
C LEU A 19 -11.09 -18.58 22.53
N THR A 20 -12.36 -18.87 22.21
CA THR A 20 -13.42 -18.37 23.05
C THR A 20 -13.20 -19.06 24.40
N SER A 21 -12.87 -18.31 25.44
CA SER A 21 -13.22 -18.75 26.78
C SER A 21 -14.64 -19.31 26.66
N ALA A 22 -14.85 -20.57 27.02
CA ALA A 22 -16.18 -21.07 27.27
C ALA A 22 -16.69 -20.26 28.47
N ALA A 23 -17.18 -19.05 28.20
CA ALA A 23 -18.14 -18.41 29.05
C ALA A 23 -19.31 -19.37 28.97
N THR A 24 -19.37 -20.30 29.92
CA THR A 24 -20.61 -20.99 30.25
C THR A 24 -21.60 -19.86 30.47
N ALA A 25 -22.43 -19.60 29.46
CA ALA A 25 -23.58 -18.76 29.64
C ALA A 25 -24.39 -19.46 30.71
N LEU A 26 -24.28 -18.98 31.95
CA LEU A 26 -25.25 -19.29 32.99
C LEU A 26 -26.61 -19.14 32.32
N PRO A 27 -27.55 -20.10 32.51
CA PRO A 27 -28.86 -19.98 31.91
C PRO A 27 -29.36 -18.56 32.20
N LEU A 28 -29.69 -17.80 31.16
CA LEU A 28 -30.30 -16.49 31.32
C LEU A 28 -31.57 -16.74 32.14
N GLN A 29 -31.48 -16.57 33.45
CA GLN A 29 -32.65 -16.47 34.27
C GLN A 29 -33.31 -15.19 33.81
N ASN A 30 -34.53 -15.33 33.28
CA ASN A 30 -35.36 -14.21 32.88
C ASN A 30 -35.84 -13.53 34.17
N ILE A 31 -34.92 -12.82 34.84
CA ILE A 31 -35.20 -12.04 36.03
C ILE A 31 -35.76 -10.73 35.51
N THR A 32 -37.09 -10.66 35.39
CA THR A 32 -37.79 -9.40 35.36
C THR A 32 -37.64 -8.76 36.74
N LEU A 33 -36.60 -7.96 36.93
CA LEU A 33 -36.49 -7.08 38.08
C LEU A 33 -37.60 -6.03 37.92
N PRO A 34 -38.65 -6.03 38.76
CA PRO A 34 -39.68 -5.01 38.68
C PRO A 34 -39.04 -3.68 39.04
N LEU A 35 -38.83 -2.86 38.03
CA LEU A 35 -38.38 -1.49 38.19
C LEU A 35 -39.49 -0.71 38.92
N PRO A 36 -39.16 0.10 39.96
CA PRO A 36 -40.15 0.89 40.66
C PRO A 36 -40.98 1.75 39.70
N VAL A 37 -42.27 1.89 39.96
CA VAL A 37 -43.18 2.65 39.09
C VAL A 37 -42.67 4.09 38.99
N GLY A 38 -42.32 4.53 37.78
CA GLY A 38 -41.72 5.85 37.52
C GLY A 38 -40.20 5.84 37.25
N THR A 39 -39.49 4.73 37.42
CA THR A 39 -38.10 4.62 36.93
C THR A 39 -38.11 4.33 35.44
N SER A 40 -38.19 5.39 34.65
CA SER A 40 -37.86 5.39 33.23
C SER A 40 -36.51 6.08 33.04
N ASN A 41 -35.65 5.51 32.21
CA ASN A 41 -34.57 6.29 31.64
C ASN A 41 -35.08 6.81 30.29
N HIS A 42 -35.17 8.12 30.14
CA HIS A 42 -35.61 8.79 28.91
C HIS A 42 -36.99 8.36 28.38
N GLY A 43 -37.92 7.99 29.27
CA GLY A 43 -39.29 7.64 28.87
C GLY A 43 -39.46 6.22 28.32
N THR A 44 -38.39 5.44 28.21
CA THR A 44 -38.47 4.00 27.90
C THR A 44 -38.53 3.17 29.20
N PRO A 45 -39.65 2.46 29.46
CA PRO A 45 -39.72 1.55 30.61
C PRO A 45 -38.77 0.36 30.38
N GLY A 46 -37.95 0.02 31.38
CA GLY A 46 -37.01 -1.11 31.29
C GLY A 46 -35.56 -0.75 30.94
N LEU A 47 -35.26 0.51 30.59
CA LEU A 47 -33.91 0.96 30.28
C LEU A 47 -33.18 1.43 31.56
N LEU A 48 -32.12 0.72 31.97
CA LEU A 48 -31.33 1.05 33.17
C LEU A 48 -29.93 1.54 32.77
N CYS A 49 -29.68 2.85 32.88
CA CYS A 49 -28.35 3.41 32.76
C CYS A 49 -27.57 3.15 34.06
N THR A 50 -26.48 2.39 33.96
CA THR A 50 -25.54 2.26 35.07
C THR A 50 -24.45 3.33 34.93
N PRO A 51 -24.01 3.96 36.04
CA PRO A 51 -22.97 4.98 35.98
C PRO A 51 -21.66 4.38 35.47
N THR A 52 -21.00 5.10 34.57
CA THR A 52 -19.68 4.74 34.03
C THR A 52 -18.66 4.60 35.16
N LYS A 53 -17.91 3.50 35.15
CA LYS A 53 -16.79 3.28 36.08
C LYS A 53 -15.51 3.86 35.49
N TRP A 54 -14.55 4.21 36.34
CA TRP A 54 -13.20 4.63 35.89
C TRP A 54 -12.52 3.59 35.01
N THR A 55 -12.80 2.30 35.21
CA THR A 55 -12.32 1.21 34.35
C THR A 55 -12.84 1.34 32.93
N ASP A 56 -14.09 1.75 32.72
CA ASP A 56 -14.68 1.89 31.39
C ASP A 56 -14.01 3.04 30.63
N ILE A 57 -13.68 4.12 31.33
CA ILE A 57 -12.92 5.26 30.78
C ILE A 57 -11.50 4.81 30.39
N ALA A 58 -10.81 4.09 31.28
CA ALA A 58 -9.47 3.60 31.00
C ALA A 58 -9.45 2.64 29.80
N LEU A 59 -10.38 1.68 29.73
CA LEU A 59 -10.51 0.75 28.61
C LEU A 59 -10.88 1.48 27.31
N PHE A 60 -11.73 2.51 27.38
CA PHE A 60 -12.03 3.35 26.24
C PHE A 60 -10.76 3.99 25.65
N PHE A 61 -9.91 4.62 26.46
CA PHE A 61 -8.67 5.21 25.95
C PHE A 61 -7.67 4.16 25.46
N LEU A 62 -7.57 3.04 26.17
CA LEU A 62 -6.68 1.94 25.82
C LEU A 62 -7.02 1.36 24.44
N PHE A 63 -8.29 1.03 24.18
CA PHE A 63 -8.66 0.38 22.92
C PHE A 63 -8.91 1.36 21.77
N ASN A 64 -9.39 2.57 22.02
CA ASN A 64 -9.61 3.53 20.93
C ASN A 64 -8.34 4.29 20.53
N TYR A 65 -7.42 4.57 21.45
CA TYR A 65 -6.24 5.37 21.15
C TYR A 65 -4.96 4.52 21.16
N VAL A 66 -4.68 3.81 22.26
CA VAL A 66 -3.41 3.09 22.40
C VAL A 66 -3.34 1.90 21.44
N ALA A 67 -4.37 1.06 21.41
CA ALA A 67 -4.43 -0.09 20.50
C ALA A 67 -4.49 0.34 19.02
N HIS A 68 -5.22 1.42 18.73
CA HIS A 68 -5.25 2.03 17.40
C HIS A 68 -3.86 2.47 16.95
N ALA A 69 -3.12 3.21 17.80
CA ALA A 69 -1.76 3.63 17.51
C ALA A 69 -0.83 2.45 17.25
N ALA A 70 -0.95 1.39 18.06
CA ALA A 70 -0.13 0.18 17.94
C ALA A 70 -0.44 -0.63 16.66
N THR A 71 -1.66 -0.54 16.13
CA THR A 71 -2.10 -1.33 14.98
C THR A 71 -2.03 -0.59 13.65
N VAL A 72 -1.61 0.69 13.63
CA VAL A 72 -1.41 1.44 12.39
C VAL A 72 -0.48 0.68 11.45
N LEU A 73 -0.95 0.43 10.23
CA LEU A 73 -0.17 -0.23 9.21
C LEU A 73 0.95 0.68 8.71
N THR A 74 2.17 0.13 8.73
CA THR A 74 3.38 0.74 8.19
C THR A 74 3.47 0.49 6.69
N ARG A 75 3.86 1.49 5.91
CA ARG A 75 4.17 1.28 4.48
C ARG A 75 5.54 0.58 4.34
N PRO A 76 5.78 -0.16 3.25
CA PRO A 76 7.10 -0.75 2.99
C PRO A 76 8.20 0.31 3.00
N GLY A 77 9.27 0.06 3.77
CA GLY A 77 10.40 0.97 3.89
C GLY A 77 10.08 2.33 4.54
N GLU A 78 8.94 2.48 5.22
CA GLU A 78 8.62 3.72 5.95
C GLU A 78 9.63 3.95 7.08
N ARG A 79 10.21 5.16 7.16
CA ARG A 79 11.14 5.52 8.23
C ARG A 79 10.40 5.67 9.55
N SER A 80 11.13 5.55 10.66
CA SER A 80 10.54 5.64 12.01
C SER A 80 9.91 7.01 12.30
N ASP A 81 10.53 8.11 11.84
CA ASP A 81 10.00 9.47 11.98
C ASP A 81 8.70 9.66 11.18
N ASP A 82 8.68 9.20 9.93
CA ASP A 82 7.47 9.24 9.09
C ASP A 82 6.37 8.33 9.62
N SER A 83 6.73 7.18 10.21
CA SER A 83 5.81 6.29 10.88
C SER A 83 5.16 6.96 12.10
N VAL A 84 5.93 7.68 12.93
CA VAL A 84 5.38 8.41 14.08
C VAL A 84 4.39 9.50 13.62
N VAL A 85 4.77 10.31 12.63
CA VAL A 85 3.87 11.33 12.05
C VAL A 85 2.59 10.69 11.52
N SER A 86 2.73 9.52 10.90
CA SER A 86 1.61 8.75 10.37
C SER A 86 0.69 8.19 11.45
N VAL A 87 1.25 7.69 12.56
CA VAL A 87 0.48 7.25 13.73
C VAL A 87 -0.29 8.41 14.33
N ILE A 88 0.36 9.57 14.52
CA ILE A 88 -0.30 10.79 15.02
C ILE A 88 -1.43 11.21 14.06
N GLY A 89 -1.16 11.23 12.75
CA GLY A 89 -2.17 11.53 11.73
C GLY A 89 -3.35 10.54 11.77
N CYS A 90 -3.09 9.25 11.98
CA CYS A 90 -4.12 8.23 12.12
C CYS A 90 -4.94 8.38 13.41
N LEU A 91 -4.36 8.86 14.51
CA LEU A 91 -5.09 9.14 15.77
C LEU A 91 -6.01 10.36 15.63
N LEU A 92 -5.56 11.40 14.95
CA LEU A 92 -6.35 12.62 14.72
C LEU A 92 -7.42 12.40 13.65
N PHE A 93 -7.09 11.61 12.62
CA PHE A 93 -7.95 11.35 11.47
C PHE A 93 -8.01 9.84 11.19
N PRO A 94 -8.99 9.10 11.79
CA PRO A 94 -9.11 7.65 11.62
C PRO A 94 -9.18 7.19 10.15
N VAL A 95 -9.70 8.04 9.27
CA VAL A 95 -9.75 7.80 7.81
C VAL A 95 -8.36 7.56 7.21
N MET A 96 -7.31 8.20 7.73
CA MET A 96 -5.93 7.96 7.29
C MET A 96 -5.46 6.53 7.60
N GLY A 97 -5.86 5.99 8.75
CA GLY A 97 -5.60 4.59 9.12
C GLY A 97 -6.37 3.63 8.23
N LEU A 98 -7.64 3.95 7.98
CA LEU A 98 -8.50 3.19 7.08
C LEU A 98 -7.91 3.09 5.66
N TYR A 99 -7.45 4.21 5.10
CA TYR A 99 -6.82 4.24 3.77
C TYR A 99 -5.64 3.26 3.69
N ARG A 100 -4.74 3.28 4.69
CA ARG A 100 -3.58 2.39 4.74
C ARG A 100 -3.96 0.91 4.81
N GLY A 101 -4.96 0.57 5.60
CA GLY A 101 -5.46 -0.80 5.69
C GLY A 101 -6.14 -1.26 4.40
N ILE A 102 -6.94 -0.40 3.76
CA ILE A 102 -7.55 -0.69 2.44
C ILE A 102 -6.47 -0.90 1.38
N GLU A 103 -5.44 -0.05 1.32
CA GLU A 103 -4.30 -0.20 0.40
C GLU A 103 -3.59 -1.54 0.63
N ALA A 104 -3.40 -1.95 1.89
CA ALA A 104 -2.82 -3.25 2.22
C ALA A 104 -3.70 -4.43 1.77
N ILE A 105 -5.02 -4.34 1.93
CA ILE A 105 -5.96 -5.38 1.46
C ILE A 105 -5.95 -5.47 -0.07
N PHE A 106 -6.06 -4.32 -0.75
CA PHE A 106 -6.09 -4.27 -2.22
C PHE A 106 -4.75 -4.53 -2.90
N SER A 107 -3.64 -4.54 -2.14
CA SER A 107 -2.36 -5.05 -2.64
C SER A 107 -2.49 -6.47 -3.22
N GLY A 108 -3.42 -7.28 -2.69
CA GLY A 108 -3.62 -8.66 -3.11
C GLY A 108 -2.39 -9.54 -2.91
N ALA A 109 -1.49 -9.16 -2.00
CA ALA A 109 -0.25 -9.89 -1.71
C ALA A 109 -0.52 -11.29 -1.12
N VAL A 110 -1.55 -11.44 -0.27
CA VAL A 110 -1.96 -12.73 0.31
C VAL A 110 -2.33 -13.80 -0.73
N PHE A 111 -2.78 -13.40 -1.91
CA PHE A 111 -3.14 -14.35 -2.98
C PHE A 111 -1.92 -14.93 -3.68
N VAL A 112 -0.73 -14.39 -3.45
CA VAL A 112 0.54 -14.87 -4.01
C VAL A 112 1.18 -15.84 -3.01
N LYS A 113 1.19 -17.14 -3.34
CA LYS A 113 1.66 -18.19 -2.41
C LYS A 113 3.14 -18.51 -2.49
N LYS A 114 3.69 -18.67 -3.70
CA LYS A 114 5.03 -19.26 -3.93
C LYS A 114 6.07 -18.29 -4.50
N ASP A 115 5.65 -17.08 -4.86
CA ASP A 115 6.49 -16.11 -5.57
C ASP A 115 6.68 -14.87 -4.68
N ASP A 116 7.79 -14.83 -3.95
CA ASP A 116 8.06 -13.79 -2.98
C ASP A 116 8.41 -12.46 -3.64
N LEU A 117 9.02 -12.47 -4.84
CA LEU A 117 9.21 -11.27 -5.66
C LEU A 117 7.87 -10.65 -6.03
N ARG A 118 6.95 -11.44 -6.58
CA ARG A 118 5.61 -10.94 -6.92
C ARG A 118 4.83 -10.50 -5.67
N LYS A 119 5.00 -11.19 -4.54
CA LYS A 119 4.39 -10.78 -3.26
C LYS A 119 4.94 -9.44 -2.78
N ALA A 120 6.26 -9.23 -2.89
CA ALA A 120 6.92 -7.96 -2.56
C ALA A 120 6.48 -6.83 -3.49
N ALA A 121 6.40 -7.10 -4.80
CA ALA A 121 5.92 -6.15 -5.81
C ALA A 121 4.49 -5.69 -5.51
N ARG A 122 3.59 -6.65 -5.27
CA ARG A 122 2.20 -6.37 -4.88
C ARG A 122 2.09 -5.57 -3.60
N SER A 123 2.97 -5.84 -2.64
CA SER A 123 3.00 -5.11 -1.38
C SER A 123 3.57 -3.69 -1.51
N GLY A 124 4.18 -3.35 -2.65
CA GLY A 124 4.87 -2.07 -2.88
C GLY A 124 6.28 -2.02 -2.30
N ALA A 125 6.90 -3.18 -2.05
CA ALA A 125 8.20 -3.30 -1.39
C ALA A 125 9.39 -3.40 -2.36
N LEU A 126 9.16 -3.30 -3.67
CA LEU A 126 10.21 -3.31 -4.67
C LEU A 126 10.37 -1.92 -5.29
N CYS A 127 11.61 -1.53 -5.56
CA CYS A 127 11.94 -0.35 -6.35
C CYS A 127 12.93 -0.72 -7.46
N MET A 128 13.01 0.10 -8.50
CA MET A 128 13.96 -0.09 -9.60
C MET A 128 14.51 1.25 -10.07
N VAL A 129 15.62 1.19 -10.80
CA VAL A 129 16.23 2.38 -11.40
C VAL A 129 15.46 2.80 -12.64
N VAL A 130 15.14 4.08 -12.73
CA VAL A 130 14.48 4.69 -13.89
C VAL A 130 15.23 5.95 -14.31
N ARG A 131 15.10 6.31 -15.58
CA ARG A 131 15.62 7.58 -16.11
C ARG A 131 14.74 8.72 -15.57
N GLY A 132 15.37 9.72 -14.96
CA GLY A 132 14.75 10.96 -14.51
C GLY A 132 14.50 11.93 -15.67
N ASN A 133 13.83 13.05 -15.37
CA ASN A 133 13.55 14.10 -16.36
C ASN A 133 14.82 14.86 -16.79
N ASP A 134 15.84 14.81 -15.95
CA ASP A 134 17.18 15.36 -16.12
C ASP A 134 18.11 14.42 -16.90
N TRP A 135 17.71 13.15 -17.12
CA TRP A 135 18.48 12.20 -17.90
C TRP A 135 18.71 12.66 -19.34
N ARG A 136 19.93 12.49 -19.85
CA ARG A 136 20.28 12.72 -21.26
C ARG A 136 21.14 11.56 -21.79
N PRO A 137 21.02 11.22 -23.09
CA PRO A 137 21.89 10.22 -23.72
C PRO A 137 23.30 10.76 -23.88
N VAL A 138 24.32 9.93 -23.67
CA VAL A 138 25.73 10.26 -23.90
C VAL A 138 26.17 9.69 -25.25
N GLY A 139 27.02 10.43 -25.98
CA GLY A 139 27.51 9.99 -27.28
C GLY A 139 28.26 8.67 -27.19
N GLY A 140 27.91 7.71 -28.04
CA GLY A 140 28.53 6.37 -28.07
C GLY A 140 27.87 5.33 -27.16
N GLU A 141 26.80 5.68 -26.44
CA GLU A 141 26.07 4.76 -25.56
C GLU A 141 24.92 4.06 -26.27
N GLU A 142 24.74 2.77 -25.99
CA GLU A 142 23.57 2.01 -26.42
C GLU A 142 22.40 2.23 -25.44
N VAL A 143 21.37 2.94 -25.90
CA VAL A 143 20.19 3.28 -25.09
C VAL A 143 19.02 2.37 -25.45
N GLY A 144 18.69 1.44 -24.55
CA GLY A 144 17.52 0.57 -24.69
C GLY A 144 16.19 1.31 -24.49
N GLY A 145 15.13 0.86 -25.16
CA GLY A 145 13.75 1.34 -24.94
C GLY A 145 13.52 2.81 -25.29
N ALA A 146 14.36 3.41 -26.12
CA ALA A 146 14.19 4.79 -26.60
C ALA A 146 13.30 4.83 -27.86
N VAL A 147 12.56 5.92 -28.03
CA VAL A 147 11.77 6.17 -29.24
C VAL A 147 12.41 7.31 -30.02
N PHE A 148 12.67 7.08 -31.29
CA PHE A 148 13.20 8.11 -32.18
C PHE A 148 12.05 8.94 -32.76
N ARG A 149 12.03 10.24 -32.48
CA ARG A 149 11.15 11.16 -33.18
C ARG A 149 11.91 11.70 -34.39
N ARG A 150 11.56 11.22 -35.58
CA ARG A 150 12.03 11.82 -36.84
C ARG A 150 11.46 13.24 -36.93
N ARG A 151 12.33 14.24 -37.10
CA ARG A 151 11.92 15.61 -37.41
C ARG A 151 11.10 15.54 -38.70
N LYS A 152 9.83 15.94 -38.66
CA LYS A 152 9.08 16.11 -39.92
C LYS A 152 9.85 17.15 -40.71
N GLY A 153 10.40 16.75 -41.87
CA GLY A 153 10.91 17.69 -42.85
C GLY A 153 9.85 18.75 -43.07
N ALA A 154 10.26 20.01 -43.12
CA ALA A 154 9.37 21.12 -43.43
C ALA A 154 8.49 20.69 -44.60
N ARG A 155 7.17 20.74 -44.41
CA ARG A 155 6.21 20.46 -45.47
C ARG A 155 6.54 21.45 -46.58
N GLN A 156 7.21 20.97 -47.63
CA GLN A 156 7.40 21.73 -48.85
C GLN A 156 5.98 22.00 -49.34
N THR A 157 5.53 23.23 -49.15
CA THR A 157 4.35 23.72 -49.85
C THR A 157 4.72 23.65 -51.32
N ASP A 158 4.19 22.65 -52.00
CA ASP A 158 4.16 22.59 -53.46
C ASP A 158 3.30 23.77 -53.95
N THR A 159 3.90 24.95 -53.98
CA THR A 159 3.47 26.01 -54.88
C THR A 159 4.37 25.88 -56.09
N ALA A 160 3.82 25.22 -57.10
CA ALA A 160 4.43 25.11 -58.41
C ALA A 160 4.60 26.52 -58.99
N GLU A 161 5.80 27.07 -58.90
CA GLU A 161 6.22 28.14 -59.80
C GLU A 161 7.62 27.88 -60.35
N ARG A 162 7.73 28.30 -61.61
CA ARG A 162 8.63 27.80 -62.62
C ARG A 162 9.91 28.63 -62.64
N GLY A 163 11.05 27.95 -62.49
CA GLY A 163 12.30 28.29 -63.15
C GLY A 163 13.24 29.22 -62.40
N THR A 164 14.37 28.67 -61.93
CA THR A 164 15.73 29.03 -62.42
C THR A 164 16.75 28.11 -61.75
N VAL A 165 17.60 27.50 -62.57
CA VAL A 165 18.71 26.64 -62.13
C VAL A 165 19.75 27.52 -61.45
N SER A 166 19.89 27.40 -60.13
CA SER A 166 21.07 27.88 -59.42
C SER A 166 21.89 26.70 -58.89
N ARG A 167 23.19 26.88 -59.08
CA ARG A 167 24.32 25.96 -58.90
C ARG A 167 24.43 25.49 -57.45
N TRP A 168 24.39 24.18 -57.25
CA TRP A 168 24.52 23.56 -55.93
C TRP A 168 26.01 23.49 -55.53
N ASP A 169 26.42 24.35 -54.61
CA ASP A 169 27.65 24.15 -53.85
C ASP A 169 27.48 22.89 -52.99
N SER A 170 28.20 21.84 -53.38
CA SER A 170 28.17 20.53 -52.74
C SER A 170 29.21 20.52 -51.63
N SER A 171 28.86 20.89 -50.39
CA SER A 171 29.73 20.58 -49.24
C SER A 171 29.15 20.59 -47.83
N SER A 172 27.87 20.93 -47.57
CA SER A 172 27.47 21.18 -46.16
C SER A 172 26.14 20.61 -45.66
N THR A 173 25.50 19.63 -46.30
CA THR A 173 24.10 19.27 -45.93
C THR A 173 23.76 17.80 -45.70
N ILE A 174 24.73 16.91 -45.53
CA ILE A 174 24.42 15.51 -45.11
C ILE A 174 24.37 15.40 -43.56
N ALA A 175 25.11 16.24 -42.84
CA ALA A 175 25.17 16.16 -41.37
C ALA A 175 23.94 16.78 -40.66
N ASP A 176 23.30 17.79 -41.25
CA ASP A 176 22.22 18.54 -40.61
C ASP A 176 20.83 17.87 -40.77
N GLU A 177 20.66 17.00 -41.77
CA GLU A 177 19.41 16.25 -41.99
C GLU A 177 19.22 15.05 -41.05
N MET A 178 20.28 14.59 -40.36
CA MET A 178 20.23 13.43 -39.47
C MET A 178 20.13 13.78 -37.99
N ALA A 179 19.71 15.01 -37.63
CA ALA A 179 19.47 15.39 -36.24
C ALA A 179 18.24 14.63 -35.67
N ALA A 180 18.44 13.36 -35.31
CA ALA A 180 17.44 12.53 -34.66
C ALA A 180 17.33 12.94 -33.19
N HIS A 181 16.16 13.45 -32.80
CA HIS A 181 15.92 13.79 -31.40
C HIS A 181 15.48 12.52 -30.65
N VAL A 182 16.34 12.04 -29.75
CA VAL A 182 16.05 10.92 -28.86
C VAL A 182 15.16 11.42 -27.73
N ILE A 183 13.94 10.91 -27.66
CA ILE A 183 13.02 11.19 -26.56
C ILE A 183 12.93 9.92 -25.74
N VAL A 184 13.26 10.04 -24.45
CA VAL A 184 12.93 9.01 -23.47
C VAL A 184 11.57 9.36 -22.89
N TYR A 185 10.67 8.38 -22.89
CA TYR A 185 9.35 8.53 -22.30
C TYR A 185 9.34 7.90 -20.91
N SER A 186 8.82 8.63 -19.92
CA SER A 186 8.55 8.09 -18.59
C SER A 186 7.42 7.07 -18.71
N ALA A 187 7.73 5.79 -18.54
CA ALA A 187 6.78 4.72 -18.79
C ALA A 187 5.47 4.93 -18.01
N PRO A 188 4.28 4.67 -18.59
CA PRO A 188 3.02 5.15 -18.02
C PRO A 188 2.73 4.60 -16.62
N TRP A 189 3.24 3.39 -16.34
CA TRP A 189 3.10 2.69 -15.07
C TRP A 189 3.81 3.37 -13.90
N ILE A 190 4.75 4.28 -14.15
CA ILE A 190 5.40 5.04 -13.08
C ILE A 190 4.43 6.05 -12.46
N ASN A 191 3.42 6.46 -13.22
CA ASN A 191 2.50 7.51 -12.79
C ASN A 191 1.42 6.93 -11.87
N SER A 192 1.17 7.65 -10.78
CA SER A 192 0.03 7.43 -9.90
C SER A 192 -1.27 7.61 -10.67
N LYS A 193 -2.40 7.25 -10.03
CA LYS A 193 -3.75 7.54 -10.58
C LYS A 193 -3.98 9.03 -10.87
N PHE A 194 -3.18 9.91 -10.27
CA PHE A 194 -3.22 11.37 -10.49
C PHE A 194 -2.23 11.85 -11.55
N GLY A 195 -1.60 10.94 -12.31
CA GLY A 195 -0.69 11.28 -13.41
C GLY A 195 0.70 11.74 -12.96
N THR A 196 1.03 11.63 -11.66
CA THR A 196 2.33 12.02 -11.11
C THR A 196 3.23 10.81 -10.88
N PRO A 197 4.51 10.86 -11.26
CA PRO A 197 5.42 9.72 -11.10
C PRO A 197 5.66 9.38 -9.62
N VAL A 198 5.51 8.10 -9.27
CA VAL A 198 5.69 7.57 -7.92
C VAL A 198 7.15 7.16 -7.73
N TYR A 199 7.97 8.14 -7.40
CA TYR A 199 9.36 7.92 -7.03
C TYR A 199 9.49 7.48 -5.57
N VAL A 200 10.56 6.75 -5.30
CA VAL A 200 11.01 6.50 -3.93
C VAL A 200 11.44 7.85 -3.34
N SER A 201 10.80 8.25 -2.24
CA SER A 201 11.08 9.47 -1.51
C SER A 201 11.03 9.18 -0.01
N ARG A 202 12.17 9.34 0.64
CA ARG A 202 12.38 9.09 2.08
C ARG A 202 12.17 7.64 2.54
N GLN A 203 11.74 6.68 1.71
CA GLN A 203 11.77 5.27 2.15
C GLN A 203 13.20 4.75 2.34
N ILE A 204 13.35 3.79 3.25
CA ILE A 204 14.57 3.00 3.45
C ILE A 204 14.65 1.99 2.31
N VAL A 205 15.76 2.00 1.57
CA VAL A 205 16.08 1.01 0.54
C VAL A 205 17.14 0.08 1.11
N HIS A 206 16.97 -1.22 0.88
CA HIS A 206 17.89 -2.26 1.28
C HIS A 206 19.20 -2.15 0.51
N GLY A 207 20.31 -2.49 1.15
CA GLY A 207 21.64 -2.47 0.53
C GLY A 207 22.25 -1.08 0.43
N ALA A 208 23.33 -0.98 -0.34
CA ALA A 208 24.06 0.26 -0.59
C ALA A 208 23.88 0.65 -2.06
N TYR A 209 23.64 1.93 -2.32
CA TYR A 209 23.51 2.41 -3.68
C TYR A 209 24.08 3.82 -3.84
N ASN A 210 24.59 4.08 -5.04
CA ASN A 210 24.97 5.41 -5.50
C ASN A 210 24.36 5.62 -6.89
N LEU A 211 23.38 6.53 -6.99
CA LEU A 211 22.72 6.84 -8.26
C LEU A 211 23.49 7.96 -8.98
N PRO A 212 23.88 7.76 -10.25
CA PRO A 212 24.44 8.83 -11.06
C PRO A 212 23.37 9.86 -11.45
N ASP A 213 23.81 11.05 -11.85
CA ASP A 213 22.93 12.14 -12.27
C ASP A 213 22.03 11.72 -13.43
N GLY A 214 20.77 12.18 -13.41
CA GLY A 214 19.77 11.76 -14.39
C GLY A 214 19.03 10.47 -14.03
N TYR A 215 19.38 9.74 -12.98
CA TYR A 215 18.66 8.51 -12.59
C TYR A 215 17.92 8.71 -11.28
N ARG A 216 16.80 8.00 -11.14
CA ARG A 216 15.96 8.01 -9.93
C ARG A 216 15.46 6.61 -9.61
N LEU A 217 15.05 6.39 -8.36
CA LEU A 217 14.37 5.16 -7.95
C LEU A 217 12.86 5.34 -8.04
N ALA A 218 12.18 4.37 -8.63
CA ALA A 218 10.72 4.31 -8.70
C ALA A 218 10.20 3.01 -8.09
N ILE A 219 9.00 3.06 -7.51
CA ILE A 219 8.33 1.87 -7.00
C ILE A 219 7.93 0.97 -8.18
N VAL A 220 8.21 -0.33 -8.06
CA VAL A 220 7.83 -1.32 -9.08
C VAL A 220 6.32 -1.50 -9.03
N PRO A 221 5.63 -1.51 -10.19
CA PRO A 221 4.18 -1.69 -10.22
C PRO A 221 3.77 -3.09 -9.72
N SER A 222 2.59 -3.17 -9.09
CA SER A 222 2.10 -4.40 -8.45
C SER A 222 1.86 -5.58 -9.40
N ASP A 223 1.69 -5.29 -10.68
CA ASP A 223 1.44 -6.24 -11.77
C ASP A 223 2.70 -6.50 -12.63
N ALA A 224 3.88 -6.05 -12.17
CA ALA A 224 5.14 -6.31 -12.84
C ALA A 224 5.36 -7.81 -13.11
N GLN A 225 5.95 -8.10 -14.26
CA GLN A 225 6.40 -9.43 -14.65
C GLN A 225 7.91 -9.50 -14.48
N PHE A 226 8.38 -10.57 -13.84
CA PHE A 226 9.78 -10.80 -13.57
C PHE A 226 10.32 -11.83 -14.57
N ALA A 227 11.51 -11.59 -15.11
CA ALA A 227 12.21 -12.59 -15.89
C ALA A 227 12.56 -13.78 -14.98
N ALA A 228 12.54 -15.00 -15.54
CA ALA A 228 13.00 -16.16 -14.82
C ALA A 228 14.48 -15.96 -14.43
N PRO A 229 14.91 -16.39 -13.23
CA PRO A 229 16.30 -16.27 -12.83
C PRO A 229 17.20 -16.97 -13.85
N ALA A 230 18.36 -16.38 -14.13
CA ALA A 230 19.33 -16.92 -15.08
C ALA A 230 19.83 -18.33 -14.70
N SER A 231 19.67 -18.72 -13.43
CA SER A 231 19.94 -20.07 -12.95
C SER A 231 18.70 -20.68 -12.29
N SER A 232 18.41 -21.94 -12.59
CA SER A 232 17.27 -22.68 -12.01
C SER A 232 17.40 -22.95 -10.50
N ASN A 233 18.58 -22.69 -9.92
CA ASN A 233 18.91 -23.02 -8.52
C ASN A 233 19.02 -21.78 -7.62
N THR A 234 18.91 -20.56 -8.14
CA THR A 234 18.86 -19.34 -7.32
C THR A 234 17.45 -19.14 -6.79
N VAL A 235 17.27 -19.45 -5.51
CA VAL A 235 16.06 -19.09 -4.77
C VAL A 235 16.15 -17.60 -4.45
N ILE A 236 15.24 -16.82 -5.02
CA ILE A 236 15.13 -15.39 -4.72
C ILE A 236 14.19 -15.25 -3.52
N GLU A 237 14.76 -15.09 -2.33
CA GLU A 237 14.03 -14.86 -1.10
C GLU A 237 14.10 -13.38 -0.72
N VAL A 238 12.94 -12.74 -0.66
CA VAL A 238 12.81 -11.36 -0.17
C VAL A 238 12.39 -11.40 1.29
N SER A 239 13.20 -10.85 2.19
CA SER A 239 12.90 -10.93 3.62
C SER A 239 11.65 -10.11 3.97
N ALA A 240 10.67 -10.77 4.57
CA ALA A 240 9.37 -10.20 4.93
C ALA A 240 8.99 -10.66 6.34
N THR A 241 8.29 -9.82 7.09
CA THR A 241 7.82 -10.15 8.44
C THR A 241 6.31 -10.16 8.49
N TYR A 242 5.71 -11.17 9.12
CA TYR A 242 4.28 -11.19 9.43
C TYR A 242 4.08 -10.69 10.86
N ASN A 243 3.47 -9.52 11.01
CA ASN A 243 3.25 -8.93 12.32
C ASN A 243 1.96 -9.48 12.98
N ILE A 244 2.06 -10.72 13.47
CA ILE A 244 0.95 -11.41 14.15
C ILE A 244 0.52 -10.63 15.41
N VAL A 245 1.45 -9.95 16.09
CA VAL A 245 1.16 -9.15 17.28
C VAL A 245 0.21 -8.00 16.94
N LYS A 246 0.47 -7.24 15.87
CA LYS A 246 -0.46 -6.21 15.38
C LYS A 246 -1.83 -6.80 15.06
N ALA A 247 -1.88 -7.95 14.39
CA ALA A 247 -3.15 -8.61 14.07
C ALA A 247 -3.92 -9.03 15.33
N LEU A 248 -3.26 -9.57 16.35
CA LEU A 248 -3.91 -9.95 17.61
C LEU A 248 -4.45 -8.72 18.36
N ILE A 249 -3.67 -7.63 18.43
CA ILE A 249 -4.12 -6.37 19.05
C ILE A 249 -5.33 -5.83 18.30
N ALA A 250 -5.30 -5.82 16.96
CA ALA A 250 -6.41 -5.36 16.13
C ALA A 250 -7.67 -6.23 16.31
N LEU A 251 -7.52 -7.55 16.49
CA LEU A 251 -8.62 -8.46 16.78
C LEU A 251 -9.28 -8.17 18.13
N VAL A 252 -8.48 -7.99 19.18
CA VAL A 252 -8.98 -7.63 20.52
C VAL A 252 -9.66 -6.27 20.48
N GLN A 253 -9.05 -5.29 19.80
CA GLN A 253 -9.61 -3.95 19.63
C GLN A 253 -10.95 -3.98 18.88
N ALA A 254 -11.05 -4.74 17.79
CA ALA A 254 -12.29 -4.91 17.04
C ALA A 254 -13.37 -5.55 17.91
N GLY A 255 -13.04 -6.64 18.61
CA GLY A 255 -13.96 -7.31 19.52
C GLY A 255 -14.48 -6.40 20.63
N TYR A 256 -13.60 -5.60 21.24
CA TYR A 256 -13.98 -4.60 22.23
C TYR A 256 -14.90 -3.53 21.63
N ALA A 257 -14.51 -2.92 20.51
CA ALA A 257 -15.27 -1.86 19.87
C ALA A 257 -16.67 -2.33 19.43
N PHE A 258 -16.78 -3.54 18.86
CA PHE A 258 -18.07 -4.13 18.53
C PHE A 258 -18.92 -4.45 19.77
N SER A 259 -18.31 -4.97 20.83
CA SER A 259 -19.02 -5.22 22.09
C SER A 259 -19.55 -3.93 22.72
N THR A 260 -18.74 -2.87 22.72
CA THR A 260 -19.16 -1.54 23.17
C THR A 260 -20.29 -0.99 22.31
N LEU A 261 -20.19 -1.10 20.99
CA LEU A 261 -21.22 -0.61 20.08
C LEU A 261 -22.55 -1.35 20.30
N TYR A 262 -22.50 -2.67 20.44
CA TYR A 262 -23.67 -3.50 20.74
C TYR A 262 -24.31 -3.14 22.09
N ARG A 263 -23.50 -2.96 23.14
CA ARG A 263 -23.99 -2.54 24.47
C ARG A 263 -24.55 -1.12 24.49
N SER A 264 -24.09 -0.25 23.58
CA SER A 264 -24.57 1.12 23.44
C SER A 264 -25.81 1.25 22.52
N GLN A 265 -26.35 0.14 22.03
CA GLN A 265 -27.53 0.14 21.16
C GLN A 265 -28.77 0.66 21.91
N GLY A 266 -29.57 1.51 21.25
CA GLY A 266 -30.76 2.11 21.83
C GLY A 266 -31.16 3.41 21.12
N ASP A 267 -31.81 4.31 21.86
CA ASP A 267 -32.29 5.63 21.41
C ASP A 267 -31.22 6.72 21.41
N GLN A 268 -29.94 6.37 21.59
CA GLN A 268 -28.84 7.35 21.71
C GLN A 268 -28.75 8.32 20.52
N ILE A 269 -29.02 7.86 19.30
CA ILE A 269 -28.96 8.70 18.10
C ILE A 269 -30.16 9.66 18.06
N GLU A 270 -31.35 9.20 18.45
CA GLU A 270 -32.54 10.05 18.49
C GLU A 270 -32.39 11.15 19.55
N GLN A 271 -31.76 10.81 20.68
CA GLN A 271 -31.63 11.70 21.82
C GLN A 271 -30.43 12.65 21.73
N PHE A 272 -29.24 12.12 21.43
CA PHE A 272 -27.99 12.89 21.43
C PHE A 272 -27.55 13.28 20.02
N GLY A 273 -28.27 12.85 18.98
CA GLY A 273 -27.93 13.13 17.60
C GLY A 273 -26.51 12.67 17.26
N TYR A 274 -25.73 13.57 16.67
CA TYR A 274 -24.33 13.34 16.33
C TYR A 274 -23.39 13.21 17.54
N ALA A 275 -23.85 13.56 18.74
CA ALA A 275 -23.07 13.39 19.98
C ALA A 275 -23.29 12.00 20.63
N ALA A 276 -24.05 11.09 20.01
CA ALA A 276 -24.27 9.75 20.51
C ALA A 276 -22.93 9.01 20.74
N PHE A 277 -22.78 8.39 21.92
CA PHE A 277 -21.56 7.70 22.31
C PHE A 277 -21.16 6.61 21.30
N GLY A 278 -22.11 5.82 20.81
CA GLY A 278 -21.86 4.80 19.79
C GLY A 278 -21.21 5.35 18.51
N LEU A 279 -21.52 6.58 18.09
CA LEU A 279 -20.90 7.22 16.92
C LEU A 279 -19.42 7.58 17.14
N THR A 280 -18.98 7.73 18.39
CA THR A 280 -17.57 7.94 18.72
C THR A 280 -16.76 6.65 18.62
N VAL A 281 -17.38 5.49 18.87
CA VAL A 281 -16.72 4.16 18.85
C VAL A 281 -16.74 3.54 17.46
N ALA A 282 -17.78 3.82 16.65
CA ALA A 282 -17.95 3.23 15.32
C ALA A 282 -16.73 3.39 14.38
N PRO A 283 -16.06 4.56 14.31
CA PRO A 283 -14.85 4.70 13.49
C PRO A 283 -13.73 3.72 13.89
N TYR A 284 -13.57 3.45 15.18
CA TYR A 284 -12.56 2.53 15.69
C TYR A 284 -12.94 1.07 15.42
N ALA A 285 -14.22 0.72 15.46
CA ALA A 285 -14.70 -0.61 15.06
C ALA A 285 -14.38 -0.90 13.58
N VAL A 286 -14.66 0.05 12.69
CA VAL A 286 -14.35 -0.08 11.25
C VAL A 286 -12.84 -0.12 11.03
N MET A 287 -12.11 0.80 11.63
CA MET A 287 -10.66 0.93 11.44
C MET A 287 -9.91 -0.30 11.95
N SER A 288 -10.19 -0.78 13.17
CA SER A 288 -9.54 -1.96 13.73
C SER A 288 -9.81 -3.23 12.92
N THR A 289 -11.03 -3.38 12.40
CA THR A 289 -11.38 -4.47 11.47
C THR A 289 -10.53 -4.41 10.20
N ILE A 290 -10.40 -3.23 9.61
CA ILE A 290 -9.61 -3.03 8.39
C ILE A 290 -8.12 -3.21 8.66
N ASN A 291 -7.61 -2.78 9.81
CA ASN A 291 -6.23 -3.02 10.21
C ASN A 291 -5.93 -4.51 10.43
N LEU A 292 -6.86 -5.25 11.02
CA LEU A 292 -6.77 -6.70 11.18
C LEU A 292 -6.63 -7.37 9.81
N PHE A 293 -7.56 -7.09 8.89
CA PHE A 293 -7.48 -7.64 7.55
C PHE A 293 -6.22 -7.20 6.81
N GLY A 294 -5.82 -5.92 6.91
CA GLY A 294 -4.60 -5.42 6.31
C GLY A 294 -3.35 -6.17 6.78
N SER A 295 -3.25 -6.42 8.10
CA SER A 295 -2.13 -7.14 8.72
C SER A 295 -2.09 -8.63 8.33
N LEU A 296 -3.25 -9.22 8.04
CA LEU A 296 -3.36 -10.59 7.53
C LEU A 296 -3.11 -10.68 6.01
N CYS A 297 -3.49 -9.64 5.26
CA CYS A 297 -3.45 -9.63 3.80
C CYS A 297 -2.09 -9.20 3.22
N ARG A 298 -1.30 -8.41 3.94
CA ARG A 298 -0.03 -7.89 3.46
C ARG A 298 1.10 -8.11 4.48
N PRO A 299 2.23 -8.73 4.09
CA PRO A 299 3.40 -8.79 4.94
C PRO A 299 4.06 -7.41 5.11
N ASP A 300 4.73 -7.22 6.24
CA ASP A 300 5.50 -6.01 6.54
C ASP A 300 6.92 -6.14 5.98
N TYR A 301 7.40 -5.08 5.31
CA TYR A 301 8.76 -4.98 4.78
C TYR A 301 9.49 -3.77 5.40
N PRO A 302 10.61 -3.98 6.11
CA PRO A 302 11.33 -2.90 6.79
C PRO A 302 12.06 -1.96 5.80
N SER A 303 12.29 -2.41 4.58
CA SER A 303 12.97 -1.67 3.51
C SER A 303 12.38 -2.04 2.15
N LEU A 304 12.61 -1.18 1.16
CA LEU A 304 12.39 -1.48 -0.25
C LEU A 304 13.56 -2.29 -0.79
N TYR A 305 13.32 -3.27 -1.66
CA TYR A 305 14.37 -4.04 -2.32
C TYR A 305 14.56 -3.53 -3.74
N LEU A 306 15.82 -3.35 -4.11
CA LEU A 306 16.19 -2.82 -5.41
C LEU A 306 16.20 -3.96 -6.44
N MET A 307 15.34 -3.87 -7.45
CA MET A 307 15.20 -4.90 -8.49
C MET A 307 16.07 -4.58 -9.71
N GLU A 308 16.79 -5.59 -10.20
CA GLU A 308 17.67 -5.47 -11.36
C GLU A 308 16.91 -5.24 -12.66
N ASN A 309 17.27 -4.19 -13.39
CA ASN A 309 16.71 -3.89 -14.69
C ASN A 309 17.76 -3.31 -15.65
N SER A 310 17.47 -3.29 -16.94
CA SER A 310 18.40 -2.79 -17.97
C SER A 310 18.84 -1.34 -17.75
N THR A 311 17.98 -0.51 -17.13
CA THR A 311 18.32 0.87 -16.77
C THR A 311 19.35 0.93 -15.62
N MET A 312 19.35 -0.04 -14.71
CA MET A 312 20.37 -0.16 -13.67
C MET A 312 21.72 -0.53 -14.27
N ASP A 313 21.77 -1.43 -15.26
CA ASP A 313 23.02 -1.76 -15.95
C ASP A 313 23.59 -0.57 -16.71
N GLU A 314 22.73 0.24 -17.31
CA GLU A 314 23.10 1.54 -17.89
C GLU A 314 23.66 2.49 -16.81
N ALA A 315 22.99 2.61 -15.67
CA ALA A 315 23.47 3.43 -14.56
C ALA A 315 24.83 2.93 -14.02
N ARG A 316 25.05 1.61 -13.95
CA ARG A 316 26.35 1.00 -13.57
C ARG A 316 27.46 1.42 -14.52
N LYS A 317 27.21 1.42 -15.84
CA LYS A 317 28.17 1.91 -16.85
C LYS A 317 28.52 3.38 -16.66
N ARG A 318 27.62 4.18 -16.08
CA ARG A 318 27.84 5.59 -15.74
C ARG A 318 28.40 5.81 -14.32
N GLY A 319 28.95 4.77 -13.70
CA GLY A 319 29.58 4.84 -12.38
C GLY A 319 28.62 4.66 -11.21
N GLY A 320 27.37 4.27 -11.46
CA GLY A 320 26.42 3.89 -10.42
C GLY A 320 26.85 2.61 -9.71
N VAL A 321 26.64 2.55 -8.40
CA VAL A 321 26.93 1.37 -7.57
C VAL A 321 25.63 0.88 -6.97
N PHE A 322 25.39 -0.42 -7.02
CA PHE A 322 24.17 -1.04 -6.48
C PHE A 322 24.55 -2.39 -5.87
N GLU A 323 24.53 -2.46 -4.55
CA GLU A 323 24.83 -3.66 -3.77
C GLU A 323 23.56 -4.15 -3.07
N GLY A 324 23.31 -5.46 -3.12
CA GLY A 324 22.09 -6.06 -2.56
C GLY A 324 20.85 -5.90 -3.44
N SER A 325 21.04 -5.77 -4.76
CA SER A 325 19.96 -5.86 -5.74
C SER A 325 19.46 -7.30 -5.91
N VAL A 326 18.21 -7.43 -6.35
CA VAL A 326 17.45 -8.68 -6.47
C VAL A 326 16.94 -8.87 -7.90
#